data_AF-A0A534HEA4-F1
#
_entry.id   AF-A0A534HEA4-F1
#
_cell.length_a   1.000
_cell.length_b   1.000
_cell.length_c   1.000
_cell.angle_alpha   90.00
_cell.angle_beta   90.00
_cell.angle_gamma   90.00
#
_symmetry.space_group_name_H-M   'P 1'
#
loop_
_entity.id
_entity.type
_entity.pdbx_description
1 polymer ?
#
loop_
_entity_poly.entity_id
_entity_poly.type
_entity_poly.pdbx_seq_one_letter_code
_entity_poly.pdbx_strand_id
1 'polypeptide(L)'
;MSTDSDLPRLQRLNEYLERNFPDFFAEARFQVGDDDYFLYARFGQYLARTIEQNHASGRLISRGFAVLNRMARAAARNPRIRQMLVSGPLEYILDAPRARALARTRLCAAAQGYLESLCE
;
A
#
# COMPACT_ATOMS: atom_id res chain seq x y z
N MET A 1 4.43 -16.60 14.98
CA MET A 1 5.89 -16.49 15.05
C MET A 1 6.34 -15.66 13.85
N SER A 2 6.89 -14.47 14.07
CA SER A 2 7.49 -13.67 12.98
C SER A 2 8.84 -14.25 12.64
N THR A 3 9.04 -14.64 11.39
CA THR A 3 10.34 -15.08 10.90
C THR A 3 11.25 -13.86 10.74
N ASP A 4 12.48 -13.95 11.25
CA ASP A 4 13.51 -12.91 11.21
C ASP A 4 13.77 -12.36 9.78
N SER A 5 13.45 -13.17 8.77
CA SER A 5 13.51 -12.81 7.34
C SER A 5 12.52 -11.74 6.88
N ASP A 6 11.53 -11.40 7.70
CA ASP A 6 10.46 -10.47 7.37
C ASP A 6 10.85 -9.02 7.67
N LEU A 7 11.67 -8.82 8.71
CA LEU A 7 12.12 -7.51 9.18
C LEU A 7 12.91 -6.73 8.11
N PRO A 8 13.89 -7.31 7.38
CA PRO A 8 14.66 -6.57 6.38
C PRO A 8 13.83 -6.15 5.16
N ARG A 9 12.78 -6.91 4.82
CA ARG A 9 11.91 -6.59 3.67
C ARG A 9 10.96 -5.46 4.01
N LEU A 10 10.38 -5.51 5.21
CA LEU A 10 9.47 -4.50 5.71
C LEU A 10 10.19 -3.17 5.94
N GLN A 11 11.40 -3.21 6.51
CA GLN A 11 12.25 -2.03 6.65
C GLN A 11 12.51 -1.33 5.31
N ARG A 12 12.89 -2.07 4.26
CA ARG A 12 13.08 -1.51 2.91
C ARG A 12 11.79 -0.96 2.29
N LEU A 13 10.62 -1.48 2.68
CA LEU A 13 9.33 -0.93 2.25
C LEU A 13 9.01 0.36 3.00
N ASN A 14 9.31 0.42 4.30
CA ASN A 14 9.14 1.61 5.14
C ASN A 14 10.03 2.76 4.64
N GLU A 15 11.32 2.50 4.42
CA GLU A 15 12.26 3.47 3.84
C GLU A 15 11.79 3.97 2.46
N TYR A 16 11.24 3.07 1.64
CA TYR A 16 10.73 3.44 0.33
C TYR A 16 9.47 4.31 0.42
N LEU A 17 8.58 4.00 1.38
CA LEU A 17 7.38 4.78 1.63
C LEU A 17 7.76 6.18 2.14
N GLU A 18 8.61 6.27 3.16
CA GLU A 18 9.13 7.51 3.73
C GLU A 18 9.77 8.40 2.66
N ARG A 19 10.63 7.85 1.80
CA ARG A 19 11.28 8.63 0.75
C ARG A 19 10.31 9.21 -0.29
N ASN A 20 9.20 8.53 -0.56
CA ASN A 20 8.25 8.97 -1.59
C ASN A 20 7.10 9.82 -1.01
N PHE A 21 6.81 9.65 0.27
CA PHE A 21 5.69 10.25 0.99
C PHE A 21 6.13 10.66 2.42
N PRO A 22 7.11 11.57 2.57
CA PRO A 22 7.71 11.88 3.87
C PRO A 22 6.69 12.47 4.85
N ASP A 23 5.86 13.41 4.40
CA ASP A 23 4.86 14.07 5.27
C ASP A 23 3.81 13.08 5.77
N PHE A 24 3.28 12.26 4.86
CA PHE A 24 2.36 11.17 5.22
C PHE A 24 3.02 10.19 6.18
N PHE A 25 4.26 9.77 5.92
CA PHE A 25 4.95 8.79 6.73
C PHE A 25 5.18 9.31 8.15
N ALA A 26 5.64 10.55 8.30
CA ALA A 26 5.83 11.19 9.60
C ALA A 26 4.51 11.29 10.37
N GLU A 27 3.44 11.77 9.72
CA GLU A 27 2.11 11.88 10.35
C GLU A 27 1.54 10.50 10.73
N ALA A 28 1.72 9.50 9.86
CA ALA A 28 1.29 8.14 10.12
C ALA A 28 2.02 7.54 11.31
N ARG A 29 3.35 7.64 11.33
CA ARG A 29 4.18 7.17 12.45
C ARG A 29 3.86 7.85 13.76
N PHE A 30 3.55 9.14 13.74
CA PHE A 30 3.10 9.84 14.95
C PHE A 30 1.82 9.23 15.52
N GLN A 31 0.89 8.78 14.68
CA GLN A 31 -0.40 8.23 15.11
C GLN A 31 -0.34 6.75 15.47
N VAL A 32 0.46 5.95 14.75
CA VAL A 32 0.45 4.47 14.85
C VAL A 32 1.72 3.90 15.47
N GLY A 33 2.75 4.72 15.71
CA GLY A 33 4.04 4.29 16.21
C GLY A 33 4.74 3.30 15.27
N ASP A 34 5.20 2.19 15.83
CA ASP A 34 5.93 1.14 15.09
C ASP A 34 5.00 0.11 14.42
N ASP A 35 3.68 0.31 14.45
CA ASP A 35 2.74 -0.64 13.84
C ASP A 35 2.66 -0.46 12.31
N ASP A 36 3.44 -1.29 11.62
CA ASP A 36 3.48 -1.31 10.16
C ASP A 36 2.12 -1.69 9.53
N TYR A 37 1.30 -2.51 10.20
CA TYR A 37 -0.01 -2.87 9.66
C TYR A 37 -0.89 -1.62 9.52
N PHE A 38 -1.01 -0.84 10.60
CA PHE A 38 -1.79 0.39 10.57
C PHE A 38 -1.18 1.47 9.68
N LEU A 39 0.15 1.54 9.59
CA LEU A 39 0.84 2.43 8.64
C LEU A 39 0.37 2.18 7.20
N TYR A 40 0.38 0.93 6.76
CA TYR A 40 0.00 0.59 5.39
C TYR A 40 -1.51 0.66 5.16
N ALA A 41 -2.34 0.29 6.13
CA ALA A 41 -3.78 0.51 6.06
C ALA A 41 -4.11 2.00 5.85
N ARG A 42 -3.52 2.90 6.66
CA ARG A 42 -3.66 4.35 6.49
C ARG A 42 -3.14 4.84 5.14
N PHE A 43 -2.07 4.23 4.62
CA PHE A 43 -1.55 4.59 3.30
C PHE A 43 -2.54 4.29 2.18
N GLY A 44 -3.21 3.14 2.23
CA GLY A 44 -4.31 2.83 1.31
C GLY A 44 -5.41 3.86 1.35
N GLN A 45 -5.89 4.16 2.55
CA GLN A 45 -6.92 5.17 2.78
C GLN A 45 -6.50 6.55 2.24
N TYR A 46 -5.27 6.99 2.53
CA TYR A 46 -4.70 8.24 2.05
C TYR A 46 -4.70 8.29 0.52
N LEU A 47 -4.18 7.25 -0.13
CA LEU A 47 -4.08 7.20 -1.59
C LEU A 47 -5.46 7.18 -2.25
N ALA A 48 -6.36 6.33 -1.75
CA ALA A 48 -7.75 6.24 -2.21
C ALA A 48 -8.44 7.60 -2.12
N ARG A 49 -8.39 8.24 -0.94
CA ARG A 49 -9.01 9.54 -0.70
C ARG A 49 -8.43 10.63 -1.61
N THR A 50 -7.11 10.65 -1.80
CA THR A 50 -6.45 11.68 -2.62
C THR A 50 -6.82 11.54 -4.09
N ILE A 51 -6.99 10.30 -4.59
CA ILE A 51 -7.49 10.02 -5.94
C ILE A 51 -8.96 10.44 -6.05
N GLU A 52 -9.81 10.05 -5.10
CA GLU A 52 -11.25 10.37 -5.14
C GLU A 52 -11.51 11.87 -5.18
N GLN A 53 -10.77 12.62 -4.35
CA GLN A 53 -10.88 14.07 -4.28
C GLN A 53 -10.33 14.76 -5.53
N ASN A 54 -9.63 14.06 -6.43
CA ASN A 54 -8.98 14.62 -7.62
C ASN A 54 -7.93 15.71 -7.29
N HIS A 55 -7.33 15.64 -6.10
CA HIS A 55 -6.35 16.61 -5.61
C HIS A 55 -4.90 16.15 -5.83
N ALA A 56 -4.67 14.94 -6.36
CA ALA A 56 -3.32 14.43 -6.61
C ALA A 56 -2.81 14.75 -8.01
N SER A 57 -1.54 15.17 -8.09
CA SER A 57 -0.79 15.13 -9.34
C SER A 57 -0.61 13.69 -9.83
N GLY A 58 -0.53 13.49 -11.16
CA GLY A 58 -0.27 12.17 -11.74
C GLY A 58 1.03 11.52 -11.23
N ARG A 59 2.02 12.33 -10.80
CA ARG A 59 3.26 11.85 -10.17
C ARG A 59 3.01 11.22 -8.80
N LEU A 60 2.16 11.83 -7.97
CA LEU A 60 1.77 11.30 -6.66
C LEU A 60 1.04 9.97 -6.83
N ILE A 61 0.06 9.90 -7.72
CA ILE A 61 -0.69 8.68 -8.03
C ILE A 61 0.26 7.57 -8.48
N SER A 62 1.18 7.87 -9.41
CA SER A 62 2.14 6.90 -9.92
C SER A 62 3.08 6.36 -8.83
N ARG A 63 3.54 7.23 -7.92
CA ARG A 63 4.33 6.82 -6.74
C ARG A 63 3.50 5.98 -5.77
N GLY A 64 2.23 6.30 -5.59
CA GLY A 64 1.32 5.58 -4.70
C GLY A 64 1.18 4.13 -5.12
N PHE A 65 0.85 3.91 -6.39
CA PHE A 65 0.80 2.56 -6.97
C PHE A 65 2.17 1.87 -7.02
N ALA A 66 3.27 2.61 -7.13
CA ALA A 66 4.61 2.01 -7.05
C ALA A 66 4.90 1.40 -5.66
N VAL A 67 4.43 2.04 -4.57
CA VAL A 67 4.51 1.46 -3.22
C VAL A 67 3.71 0.16 -3.15
N LEU A 68 2.45 0.17 -3.60
CA LEU A 68 1.58 -1.03 -3.61
C LEU A 68 2.20 -2.18 -4.41
N ASN A 69 2.74 -1.88 -5.59
CA ASN A 69 3.42 -2.85 -6.43
C ASN A 69 4.68 -3.41 -5.77
N ARG A 70 5.39 -2.61 -4.97
CA ARG A 70 6.56 -3.07 -4.23
C ARG A 70 6.16 -3.98 -3.06
N MET A 71 5.08 -3.65 -2.35
CA MET A 71 4.49 -4.53 -1.34
C MET A 71 4.07 -5.86 -1.96
N ALA A 72 3.39 -5.86 -3.11
CA ALA A 72 2.95 -7.09 -3.77
C ALA A 72 4.10 -8.02 -4.16
N ARG A 73 5.24 -7.46 -4.62
CA ARG A 73 6.46 -8.24 -4.89
C ARG A 73 7.04 -8.85 -3.62
N ALA A 74 7.02 -8.13 -2.50
CA ALA A 74 7.46 -8.65 -1.22
C ALA A 74 6.50 -9.73 -0.68
N ALA A 75 5.19 -9.53 -0.84
CA ALA A 75 4.11 -10.45 -0.46
C ALA A 75 4.19 -11.83 -1.15
N ALA A 76 4.83 -11.91 -2.32
CA ALA A 76 5.08 -13.18 -3.01
C ALA A 76 5.92 -14.15 -2.16
N ARG A 77 6.81 -13.63 -1.31
CA ARG A 77 7.74 -14.43 -0.49
C ARG A 77 7.52 -14.24 1.02
N ASN A 78 6.52 -13.48 1.42
CA ASN A 78 6.24 -13.16 2.82
C ASN A 78 4.72 -13.09 3.04
N PRO A 79 4.12 -14.12 3.67
CA PRO A 79 2.68 -14.17 3.94
C PRO A 79 2.17 -13.03 4.82
N ARG A 80 2.98 -12.51 5.74
CA ARG A 80 2.59 -11.40 6.62
C ARG A 80 2.43 -10.10 5.84
N ILE A 81 3.36 -9.79 4.93
CA ILE A 81 3.24 -8.64 4.02
C ILE A 81 2.06 -8.82 3.08
N ARG A 82 1.78 -10.05 2.64
CA ARG A 82 0.58 -10.34 1.84
C ARG A 82 -0.69 -10.02 2.61
N GLN A 83 -0.82 -10.53 3.83
CA GLN A 83 -1.98 -10.26 4.69
C GLN A 83 -2.16 -8.75 4.88
N MET A 84 -1.08 -8.05 5.24
CA MET A 84 -1.10 -6.60 5.43
C MET A 84 -1.48 -5.82 4.17
N LEU A 85 -1.01 -6.24 2.99
CA LEU A 85 -1.37 -5.61 1.71
C LEU A 85 -2.86 -5.82 1.38
N VAL A 86 -3.35 -7.05 1.56
CA VAL A 86 -4.70 -7.45 1.20
C VAL A 86 -5.71 -6.83 2.15
N SER A 87 -5.57 -7.02 3.48
CA SER A 87 -6.52 -6.52 4.49
C SER A 87 -6.25 -5.06 4.92
N GLY A 88 -5.60 -4.29 4.07
CA GLY A 88 -5.21 -2.91 4.37
C GLY A 88 -5.27 -2.07 3.11
N PRO A 89 -4.14 -1.79 2.44
CA PRO A 89 -4.14 -0.92 1.28
C PRO A 89 -5.13 -1.29 0.18
N LEU A 90 -5.28 -2.58 -0.14
CA LEU A 90 -6.12 -3.00 -1.26
C LEU A 90 -7.62 -2.90 -0.98
N GLU A 91 -8.07 -3.14 0.26
CA GLU A 91 -9.46 -2.92 0.67
C GLU A 91 -9.88 -1.46 0.42
N TYR A 92 -9.11 -0.50 0.91
CA TYR A 92 -9.42 0.93 0.71
C TYR A 92 -9.39 1.35 -0.77
N ILE A 93 -8.53 0.73 -1.58
CA ILE A 93 -8.50 0.98 -3.03
C ILE A 93 -9.72 0.38 -3.73
N LEU A 94 -10.17 -0.81 -3.30
CA LEU A 94 -11.33 -1.49 -3.85
C LEU A 94 -12.62 -0.70 -3.58
N ASP A 95 -12.75 -0.14 -2.37
CA ASP A 95 -13.92 0.62 -1.92
C ASP A 95 -14.04 2.01 -2.57
N ALA A 96 -12.96 2.52 -3.17
CA ALA A 96 -12.92 3.83 -3.82
C ALA A 96 -13.03 3.69 -5.36
N PRO A 97 -14.17 4.07 -5.99
CA PRO A 97 -14.44 3.76 -7.40
C PRO A 97 -13.38 4.27 -8.40
N ARG A 98 -12.89 5.50 -8.25
CA ARG A 98 -11.84 6.09 -9.10
C ARG A 98 -10.49 5.44 -8.82
N ALA A 99 -10.19 5.18 -7.55
CA ALA A 99 -8.96 4.49 -7.17
C ALA A 99 -8.92 3.07 -7.74
N ARG A 100 -10.02 2.33 -7.62
CA ARG A 100 -10.22 1.01 -8.23
C ARG A 100 -10.04 1.05 -9.75
N ALA A 101 -10.64 2.02 -10.41
CA ALA A 101 -10.50 2.18 -11.87
C ALA A 101 -9.02 2.40 -12.27
N LEU A 102 -8.29 3.25 -11.54
CA LEU A 102 -6.86 3.46 -11.79
C LEU A 102 -6.02 2.22 -11.45
N ALA A 103 -6.36 1.49 -10.39
CA ALA A 103 -5.66 0.29 -9.96
C ALA A 103 -5.60 -0.76 -11.08
N ARG A 104 -6.68 -0.90 -11.88
CA ARG A 104 -6.73 -1.80 -13.04
C ARG A 104 -5.66 -1.53 -14.09
N THR A 105 -5.12 -0.32 -14.16
CA THR A 105 -4.09 0.05 -15.16
C THR A 105 -2.71 0.30 -14.55
N ARG A 106 -2.62 0.49 -13.23
CA ARG A 106 -1.38 0.90 -12.54
C ARG A 106 -0.79 -0.18 -11.63
N LEU A 107 -1.59 -1.16 -11.21
CA LEU A 107 -1.09 -2.30 -10.46
C LEU A 107 -0.37 -3.29 -11.40
N CYS A 108 0.68 -3.92 -10.89
CA CYS A 108 1.32 -5.04 -11.56
C CYS A 108 0.47 -6.31 -11.41
N ALA A 109 0.72 -7.32 -12.24
CA ALA A 109 -0.05 -8.57 -12.24
C ALA A 109 -0.19 -9.22 -10.85
N ALA A 110 0.87 -9.22 -10.04
CA ALA A 110 0.81 -9.76 -8.67
C ALA A 110 -0.15 -8.96 -7.77
N ALA A 111 -0.12 -7.63 -7.84
CA ALA A 111 -1.00 -6.79 -7.04
C ALA A 111 -2.46 -6.84 -7.55
N GLN A 112 -2.65 -6.97 -8.86
CA GLN A 112 -3.97 -7.17 -9.47
C GLN A 112 -4.60 -8.48 -9.00
N GLY A 113 -3.86 -9.59 -9.02
CA GLY A 113 -4.37 -10.88 -8.53
C GLY A 113 -4.82 -10.81 -7.07
N TYR A 114 -4.08 -10.10 -6.21
CA TYR A 114 -4.52 -9.88 -4.82
C TYR A 114 -5.78 -9.02 -4.72
N LEU A 115 -5.91 -7.98 -5.54
CA LEU A 115 -7.10 -7.12 -5.55
C LEU A 115 -8.34 -7.86 -6.08
N GLU A 116 -8.16 -8.71 -7.09
CA GLU A 116 -9.22 -9.53 -7.69
C GLU A 116 -9.72 -10.58 -6.70
N SER A 117 -8.83 -11.21 -5.92
CA SER A 117 -9.23 -12.16 -4.87
C SER A 117 -10.05 -11.56 -3.73
N LEU A 118 -10.12 -10.23 -3.62
CA LEU A 118 -11.01 -9.54 -2.67
C LEU A 118 -12.43 -9.34 -3.23
N CYS A 119 -12.63 -9.51 -4.54
CA CYS A 119 -13.92 -9.36 -5.21
C CYS A 119 -14.68 -10.69 -5.35
N GLU A 120 -14.01 -11.81 -5.04
CA GLU A 120 -14.54 -13.18 -5.09
C GLU A 120 -15.17 -13.58 -3.76
#